data_AF-A0A8T5S2C4-F1
#
_entry.id   AF-A0A8T5S2C4-F1
#
_cell.length_a   1.000
_cell.length_b   1.000
_cell.length_c   1.000
_cell.angle_alpha   90.00
_cell.angle_beta   90.00
_cell.angle_gamma   90.00
#
_symmetry.space_group_name_H-M   'P 1'
#
loop_
_entity.id
_entity.type
_entity.pdbx_description
1 polymer ?
#
loop_
_entity_poly.entity_id
_entity_poly.type
_entity_poly.pdbx_seq_one_letter_code
_entity_poly.pdbx_strand_id
1 'polypeptide(L)' 'MKQSIDILETGIIENYIPERKMLVKDLLKELNLEGKYFGILINGKKADEDTEISPKDEITILPHIAGGK' A
#
# COMPACT_ATOMS: atom_id res chain seq x y z
N MET A 1 18.75 2.89 7.23
CA MET A 1 17.49 3.29 7.89
C MET A 1 16.47 2.21 7.57
N LYS A 2 16.04 1.44 8.58
CA LYS A 2 15.02 0.39 8.42
C LYS A 2 13.68 1.04 8.75
N GLN A 3 12.98 1.60 7.77
CA GLN A 3 11.53 1.80 7.89
C GLN A 3 10.92 0.42 7.79
N SER A 4 10.71 -0.22 8.93
CA SER A 4 10.15 -1.56 8.99
C SER A 4 9.19 -1.58 10.16
N ILE A 5 7.90 -1.63 9.83
CA ILE A 5 6.86 -2.27 10.64
C ILE A 5 6.22 -1.40 11.74
N ASP A 6 5.69 -0.23 11.41
CA ASP A 6 4.71 0.47 12.27
C ASP A 6 3.26 0.43 11.73
N ILE A 7 3.06 -0.09 10.51
CA ILE A 7 1.74 -0.12 9.84
C ILE A 7 0.82 -1.17 10.49
N LEU A 8 1.39 -2.25 11.04
CA LEU A 8 0.63 -3.40 11.58
C LEU A 8 0.01 -3.14 12.95
N GLU A 9 0.61 -2.28 13.79
CA GLU A 9 0.13 -2.05 15.17
C GLU A 9 -0.80 -0.84 15.30
N THR A 10 -0.74 0.11 14.38
CA THR A 10 -1.34 1.43 14.55
C THR A 10 -2.65 1.63 13.79
N GLY A 11 -2.94 0.77 12.80
CA GLY A 11 -4.04 1.00 11.86
C GLY A 11 -3.85 2.26 11.02
N ILE A 12 -2.61 2.73 10.87
CA ILE A 12 -2.30 3.97 10.15
C ILE A 12 -2.46 3.76 8.65
N ILE A 13 -3.14 4.73 8.06
CA ILE A 13 -3.25 4.97 6.63
C ILE A 13 -1.94 5.63 6.20
N GLU A 14 -1.06 4.90 5.52
CA GLU A 14 0.11 5.52 4.88
C GLU A 14 -0.24 5.94 3.46
N ASN A 15 -0.07 7.23 3.18
CA ASN A 15 -0.15 7.79 1.84
C ASN A 15 1.23 7.79 1.22
N TYR A 16 1.39 7.02 0.15
CA TYR A 16 2.62 6.89 -0.61
C TYR A 16 2.48 7.55 -1.98
N ILE A 17 3.50 8.32 -2.37
CA ILE A 17 3.62 8.90 -3.71
C ILE A 17 4.80 8.20 -4.39
N PRO A 18 4.59 7.52 -5.52
CA PRO A 18 5.62 6.71 -6.15
C PRO A 18 6.56 7.61 -6.97
N GLU A 19 7.85 7.30 -6.94
CA GLU A 19 8.86 8.11 -7.62
C GLU A 19 8.85 7.94 -9.15
N ARG A 20 8.34 6.80 -9.62
CA ARG A 20 8.28 6.45 -11.05
C ARG A 20 7.02 5.65 -11.35
N LYS A 21 6.74 5.51 -12.64
CA LYS A 21 5.71 4.57 -13.11
C LYS A 21 6.12 3.14 -12.76
N MET A 22 5.26 2.43 -12.05
CA MET A 22 5.48 1.03 -11.65
C MET A 22 4.13 0.34 -11.40
N LEU A 23 4.15 -0.96 -11.12
CA LEU A 23 2.95 -1.67 -10.71
C LEU A 23 2.81 -1.65 -9.19
N VAL A 24 1.58 -1.75 -8.70
CA VAL A 24 1.29 -1.86 -7.26
C VAL A 24 2.10 -3.00 -6.62
N LYS A 25 2.21 -4.15 -7.29
CA LYS A 25 3.03 -5.28 -6.80
C LYS A 25 4.52 -4.95 -6.64
N ASP A 26 5.05 -4.06 -7.46
CA ASP A 26 6.45 -3.65 -7.37
C ASP A 26 6.64 -2.74 -6.16
N LEU A 27 5.70 -1.80 -5.95
CA LEU A 27 5.66 -0.97 -4.75
C LEU A 27 5.56 -1.81 -3.47
N LEU A 28 4.65 -2.78 -3.44
CA LEU A 28 4.49 -3.68 -2.29
C LEU A 28 5.77 -4.46 -1.98
N LYS A 29 6.47 -4.94 -3.02
CA LYS A 29 7.77 -5.59 -2.86
C LYS A 29 8.84 -4.64 -2.33
N GLU A 30 8.90 -3.40 -2.83
CA GLU A 30 9.86 -2.38 -2.34
C GLU A 30 9.63 -2.06 -0.85
N LEU A 31 8.37 -2.04 -0.41
CA LEU A 31 7.99 -1.82 0.98
C LEU A 31 8.04 -3.10 1.83
N ASN A 32 8.38 -4.25 1.23
CA ASN A 32 8.37 -5.57 1.87
C ASN A 32 7.01 -5.92 2.52
N LEU A 33 5.93 -5.55 1.83
CA LEU A 33 4.54 -5.81 2.21
C LEU A 33 3.96 -6.95 1.37
N GLU A 34 3.17 -7.83 2.00
CA GLU A 34 2.43 -8.87 1.29
C GLU A 34 1.00 -8.39 1.00
N GLY A 35 0.63 -8.22 -0.27
CA GLY A 35 -0.68 -7.69 -0.69
C GLY A 35 -1.90 -8.42 -0.10
N LYS A 36 -1.77 -9.68 0.31
CA LYS A 36 -2.84 -10.44 0.98
C LYS A 36 -3.28 -9.84 2.33
N TYR A 37 -2.41 -9.08 2.99
CA TYR A 37 -2.68 -8.44 4.28
C TYR A 37 -3.04 -6.96 4.16
N PHE A 38 -3.07 -6.39 2.95
CA PHE A 38 -3.29 -4.96 2.77
C PHE A 38 -4.29 -4.68 1.65
N GLY A 39 -5.24 -3.78 1.90
CA GLY A 39 -6.05 -3.16 0.86
C GLY A 39 -5.31 -1.97 0.26
N ILE A 40 -5.22 -1.92 -1.07
CA ILE A 40 -4.61 -0.79 -1.78
C ILE A 40 -5.70 0.05 -2.41
N LEU A 41 -5.65 1.36 -2.13
CA LEU A 41 -6.47 2.35 -2.82
C LEU A 41 -5.56 3.27 -3.63
N ILE A 42 -5.93 3.56 -4.87
CA ILE A 42 -5.30 4.55 -5.73
C ILE A 42 -6.32 5.66 -5.97
N ASN A 43 -5.99 6.89 -5.58
CA ASN A 43 -6.89 8.04 -5.68
C ASN A 43 -8.28 7.75 -5.05
N GLY A 44 -8.29 7.04 -3.91
CA GLY A 44 -9.50 6.63 -3.20
C GLY A 44 -10.28 5.45 -3.81
N LYS A 45 -9.77 4.81 -4.87
CA LYS A 45 -10.41 3.62 -5.49
C LYS A 45 -9.60 2.37 -5.27
N LYS A 46 -10.26 1.25 -4.96
CA LYS A 46 -9.59 -0.04 -4.81
C LYS A 46 -8.85 -0.42 -6.08
N ALA A 47 -7.61 -0.87 -5.90
CA ALA A 47 -6.72 -1.29 -6.97
C ALA A 47 -6.14 -2.66 -6.67
N ASP A 48 -5.87 -3.40 -7.73
CA ASP A 48 -5.24 -4.71 -7.66
C ASP A 48 -3.72 -4.59 -7.87
N GLU A 49 -3.00 -5.66 -7.56
CA GLU A 49 -1.54 -5.75 -7.63
C GLU A 49 -0.97 -5.46 -9.04
N ASP A 50 -1.76 -5.69 -10.09
CA ASP A 50 -1.41 -5.41 -11.48
C ASP A 50 -1.78 -4.01 -11.97
N THR A 51 -2.24 -3.13 -11.08
CA THR A 51 -2.56 -1.75 -11.44
C THR A 51 -1.28 -0.93 -11.63
N GLU A 52 -1.17 -0.18 -12.72
CA GLU A 52 -0.11 0.81 -12.92
C GLU A 52 -0.36 2.04 -12.05
N ILE A 53 0.67 2.46 -11.32
CA ILE A 53 0.72 3.70 -10.53
C ILE A 53 1.78 4.64 -11.08
N SER A 54 1.55 5.94 -10.93
CA SER A 54 2.45 6.99 -11.35
C SER A 54 2.65 8.05 -10.26
N PRO A 55 3.66 8.93 -10.36
CA PRO A 55 3.90 9.98 -9.36
C PRO A 55 2.76 11.01 -9.19
N LYS A 56 1.71 10.92 -10.01
CA LYS A 56 0.51 11.74 -9.92
C LYS A 56 -0.60 11.09 -9.10
N ASP A 57 -0.43 9.80 -8.78
CA ASP A 57 -1.42 9.01 -8.08
C ASP A 57 -1.13 9.02 -6.58
N GLU A 58 -2.18 9.16 -5.78
CA GLU A 58 -2.13 9.00 -4.34
C GLU A 58 -2.41 7.54 -3.99
N ILE A 59 -1.43 6.83 -3.43
CA ILE A 59 -1.59 5.45 -2.98
C ILE A 59 -1.83 5.44 -1.49
N THR A 60 -2.94 4.85 -1.10
CA THR A 60 -3.28 4.59 0.29
C THR A 60 -3.18 3.10 0.55
N ILE A 61 -2.37 2.72 1.53
CA ILE A 61 -2.21 1.33 1.96
C ILE A 61 -2.95 1.15 3.29
N LEU A 62 -3.92 0.23 3.31
CA LEU A 62 -4.73 -0.08 4.48
C LEU A 62 -4.40 -1.48 4.98
N PRO A 63 -4.02 -1.69 6.24
CA PRO A 63 -3.93 -3.04 6.78
C PRO A 63 -5.31 -3.69 6.76
N HIS A 64 -5.37 -4.94 6.30
CA HIS A 64 -6.56 -5.78 6.40
C HIS A 64 -6.69 -6.23 7.86
N ILE A 65 -7.15 -5.33 8.71
CA ILE A 65 -7.46 -5.64 10.10
C ILE A 65 -8.77 -6.41 10.07
N ALA A 66 -8.70 -7.73 10.21
CA ALA A 66 -9.85 -8.58 10.49
C ALA A 66 -10.33 -8.30 11.93
N GLY A 67 -10.86 -7.09 12.16
CA GLY A 67 -11.50 -6.70 13.40
C GLY A 67 -12.91 -7.26 13.43
N GLY A 68 -13.08 -8.45 14.02
CA GLY A 68 -14.40 -9.04 14.22
C GLY A 68 -14.36 -10.35 14.99
N LYS A 69 -14.29 -10.27 16.32
CA LYS A 69 -14.94 -11.25 17.18
C LYS A 69 -15.98 -10.53 18.02
#